data_AF-A0ABD2C648-F1
#
_entry.id   AF-A0ABD2C648-F1
#
_cell.length_a   1.000
_cell.length_b   1.000
_cell.length_c   1.000
_cell.angle_alpha   90.00
_cell.angle_beta   90.00
_cell.angle_gamma   90.00
#
_symmetry.space_group_name_H-M   'P 1'
#
loop_
_entity.id
_entity.type
_entity.pdbx_description
1 polymer ?
#
loop_
_entity_poly.entity_id
_entity_poly.type
_entity_poly.pdbx_seq_one_letter_code
_entity_poly.pdbx_strand_id
1 'polypeptide(L)'
;MAEKLREACVRGEAERVARLLDEGIKPQPDENGRSPLLLAAALGHTDVCNALLLREAEVNAADSVSDILGNEFVLIYEDRD
;
A
#
# COMPACT_ATOMS: atom_id res chain seq x y z
N MET A 1 10.46 -13.98 2.62
CA MET A 1 9.33 -13.43 3.41
C MET A 1 8.26 -12.80 2.52
N ALA A 2 8.61 -11.89 1.60
CA ALA A 2 7.66 -11.33 0.62
C ALA A 2 7.01 -12.41 -0.28
N GLU A 3 7.75 -13.48 -0.59
CA GLU A 3 7.23 -14.63 -1.35
C GLU A 3 5.99 -15.29 -0.69
N LYS A 4 5.95 -15.38 0.65
CA LYS A 4 4.81 -15.95 1.38
C LYS A 4 3.56 -15.08 1.24
N LEU A 5 3.74 -13.76 1.23
CA LEU A 5 2.66 -12.80 1.03
C LEU A 5 2.13 -12.92 -0.41
N ARG A 6 3.03 -13.06 -1.40
CA ARG A 6 2.65 -13.29 -2.80
C ARG A 6 1.86 -14.59 -2.99
N GLU A 7 2.30 -15.70 -2.39
CA GLU A 7 1.54 -16.96 -2.42
C GLU A 7 0.13 -16.81 -1.84
N ALA A 8 -0.01 -16.15 -0.69
CA ALA A 8 -1.31 -15.91 -0.08
C ALA A 8 -2.20 -15.04 -0.97
N CYS A 9 -1.62 -14.06 -1.69
CA CYS A 9 -2.35 -13.24 -2.67
C CYS A 9 -2.86 -14.06 -3.86
N VAL A 10 -2.00 -14.93 -4.40
CA VAL A 10 -2.34 -15.81 -5.52
C VAL A 10 -3.40 -16.84 -5.13
N ARG A 11 -3.40 -17.30 -3.88
CA ARG A 11 -4.40 -18.24 -3.35
C ARG A 11 -5.70 -17.56 -2.90
N GLY A 12 -5.73 -16.23 -2.75
CA GLY A 12 -6.91 -15.50 -2.29
C GLY A 12 -7.13 -15.55 -0.78
N GLU A 13 -6.09 -15.87 -0.02
CA GLU A 13 -6.19 -16.08 1.42
C GLU A 13 -6.06 -14.75 2.17
N ALA A 14 -7.12 -13.94 2.16
CA ALA A 14 -7.14 -12.60 2.76
C ALA A 14 -6.70 -12.60 4.24
N GLU A 15 -7.10 -13.59 5.05
CA GLU A 15 -6.65 -13.71 6.44
C GLU A 15 -5.15 -13.96 6.58
N ARG A 16 -4.56 -14.79 5.72
CA ARG A 16 -3.11 -15.02 5.73
C ARG A 16 -2.37 -13.76 5.29
N VAL A 17 -2.90 -13.04 4.31
CA VAL A 17 -2.34 -11.75 3.88
C VAL A 17 -2.37 -10.75 5.03
N ALA A 18 -3.50 -10.61 5.74
CA ALA A 18 -3.62 -9.73 6.90
C ALA A 18 -2.59 -10.07 8.00
N ARG A 19 -2.46 -11.35 8.39
CA ARG A 19 -1.46 -11.78 9.39
C ARG A 19 -0.03 -11.47 8.97
N LEU A 20 0.31 -11.69 7.70
CA LEU A 20 1.65 -11.39 7.18
C LEU A 20 1.92 -9.88 7.16
N LEU A 21 0.91 -9.07 6.84
CA LEU A 21 0.99 -7.61 6.93
C LEU A 21 1.11 -7.13 8.39
N ASP A 22 0.41 -7.77 9.33
CA ASP A 22 0.52 -7.51 10.78
C ASP A 22 1.94 -7.81 11.30
N GLU A 23 2.60 -8.83 10.76
CA GLU A 23 4.01 -9.15 11.04
C GLU A 23 5.00 -8.09 10.49
N GLY A 24 4.50 -7.06 9.80
CA GLY A 24 5.32 -5.99 9.21
C GLY A 24 5.97 -6.39 7.88
N ILE A 25 5.51 -7.47 7.24
CA ILE A 25 6.01 -7.89 5.93
C ILE A 25 5.50 -6.90 4.89
N LYS A 26 6.43 -6.18 4.26
CA LYS A 26 6.09 -5.25 3.19
C LYS A 26 5.73 -6.01 1.91
N PRO A 27 4.64 -5.66 1.23
CA PRO A 27 4.39 -6.15 -0.12
C PRO A 27 5.51 -5.67 -1.04
N GLN A 28 6.23 -6.61 -1.65
CA GLN A 28 7.28 -6.30 -2.63
C GLN A 28 6.86 -6.79 -4.01
N PRO A 29 7.23 -6.05 -5.07
CA PRO A 29 7.00 -6.49 -6.44
C PRO A 29 7.83 -7.74 -6.76
N ASP A 30 7.29 -8.57 -7.65
CA ASP A 30 7.96 -9.75 -8.18
C ASP A 30 9.13 -9.39 -9.12
N GLU A 31 9.89 -10.38 -9.60
CA GLU A 31 11.00 -10.19 -10.55
C GLU A 31 10.57 -9.46 -11.84
N ASN A 32 9.29 -9.59 -12.22
CA ASN A 32 8.69 -8.90 -13.35
C ASN A 32 8.18 -7.48 -13.01
N GLY A 33 8.48 -6.96 -11.82
CA GLY A 33 8.00 -5.66 -11.33
C GLY A 33 6.50 -5.65 -10.98
N ARG A 34 5.86 -6.82 -10.86
CA ARG A 34 4.42 -6.92 -10.58
C ARG A 34 4.17 -6.86 -9.09
N SER A 35 3.47 -5.82 -8.64
CA SER A 35 3.04 -5.72 -7.23
C SER A 35 2.09 -6.86 -6.86
N PRO A 36 2.12 -7.36 -5.62
CA PRO A 36 1.20 -8.40 -5.14
C PRO A 36 -0.27 -7.96 -5.23
N LEU A 37 -0.53 -6.65 -5.13
CA LEU A 37 -1.85 -6.05 -5.41
C LEU A 37 -2.30 -6.30 -6.85
N LEU A 38 -1.40 -6.17 -7.83
CA LEU A 38 -1.71 -6.39 -9.24
C LEU A 38 -2.04 -7.87 -9.51
N LEU A 39 -1.34 -8.79 -8.85
CA LEU A 39 -1.62 -10.23 -8.93
C LEU A 39 -2.99 -10.57 -8.33
N ALA A 40 -3.29 -10.05 -7.13
CA ALA A 40 -4.59 -10.25 -6.49
C ALA A 40 -5.74 -9.66 -7.34
N ALA A 41 -5.54 -8.47 -7.92
CA ALA A 41 -6.52 -7.83 -8.78
C ALA A 41 -6.73 -8.60 -10.10
N ALA A 42 -5.65 -9.10 -10.72
CA ALA A 42 -5.73 -9.90 -11.94
C ALA A 42 -6.47 -11.23 -11.74
N LEU A 43 -6.42 -11.79 -10.52
CA LEU A 43 -7.13 -13.01 -10.14
C LEU A 43 -8.56 -12.74 -9.64
N GLY A 44 -8.96 -11.48 -9.49
CA GLY A 44 -10.29 -11.11 -8.97
C GLY A 44 -10.43 -11.26 -7.46
N HIS A 45 -9.33 -11.32 -6.72
CA HIS A 45 -9.33 -11.49 -5.27
C HIS A 45 -9.52 -10.15 -4.56
N THR A 46 -10.73 -9.60 -4.63
CA THR A 46 -11.07 -8.27 -4.11
C THR A 46 -10.78 -8.13 -2.61
N ASP A 47 -11.01 -9.19 -1.82
CA ASP A 47 -10.76 -9.19 -0.37
C ASP A 47 -9.26 -9.02 -0.05
N VAL A 48 -8.40 -9.68 -0.82
CA VAL A 48 -6.94 -9.53 -0.71
C VAL A 48 -6.51 -8.12 -1.13
N CYS A 49 -7.10 -7.58 -2.20
CA CYS A 49 -6.83 -6.22 -2.63
C CYS A 49 -7.17 -5.20 -1.54
N ASN A 50 -8.32 -5.36 -0.89
CA ASN A 50 -8.73 -4.51 0.22
C ASN A 50 -7.76 -4.60 1.40
N ALA A 51 -7.32 -5.81 1.77
CA ALA A 51 -6.36 -5.99 2.86
C ALA A 51 -5.00 -5.31 2.58
N LEU A 52 -4.51 -5.40 1.33
CA LEU A 52 -3.26 -4.74 0.91
C LEU A 52 -3.42 -3.22 0.86
N LEU A 53 -4.51 -2.72 0.27
CA LEU A 53 -4.80 -1.29 0.15
C LEU A 53 -4.96 -0.61 1.51
N LEU A 54 -5.64 -1.26 2.46
CA LEU A 54 -5.84 -0.72 3.80
C LEU A 54 -4.50 -0.44 4.49
N ARG A 55 -3.55 -1.36 4.34
CA ARG A 55 -2.21 -1.26 4.94
C ARG A 55 -1.30 -0.27 4.22
N GLU A 56 -1.32 -0.23 2.90
CA GLU A 56 -0.59 0.82 2.14
C GLU A 56 -1.16 2.22 2.42
N ALA A 57 -2.47 2.35 2.63
CA ALA A 57 -3.11 3.61 3.00
C ALA A 57 -2.75 4.05 4.43
N GLU A 58 -2.69 3.12 5.40
CA GLU A 58 -2.22 3.43 6.76
C GLU A 58 -0.76 3.92 6.78
N VAL A 59 0.10 3.32 5.95
CA VAL A 59 1.51 3.74 5.82
C VAL A 59 1.61 5.16 5.26
N ASN A 60 0.78 5.53 4.28
CA ASN A 60 0.77 6.89 3.72
C ASN A 60 0.09 7.92 4.64
N ALA A 61 -0.93 7.52 5.41
CA ALA A 61 -1.62 8.41 6.33
C ALA A 61 -0.75 8.82 7.54
N ALA A 62 0.16 7.93 7.97
CA ALA A 62 1.11 8.23 9.04
C ALA A 62 2.18 9.26 8.64
N ASP A 63 2.39 9.48 7.34
CA ASP A 63 3.42 10.41 6.83
C ASP A 63 2.87 11.83 6.60
N SER A 64 1.56 11.99 6.35
CA SER A 64 1.02 13.24 5.80
C SER A 64 0.26 14.17 6.76
N VAL A 65 0.31 13.96 8.09
CA VAL A 65 -0.40 14.83 9.05
C VAL A 65 0.51 15.62 9.99
N SER A 66 1.83 15.38 10.00
CA SER A 66 2.73 16.12 10.91
C SER A 66 3.45 17.33 10.30
N ASP A 67 3.49 17.49 8.97
CA ASP A 67 4.29 18.56 8.34
C ASP A 67 3.49 19.77 7.82
N ILE A 68 2.19 19.66 7.57
CA ILE A 68 1.43 20.75 6.90
C ILE A 68 0.64 21.69 7.83
N LEU A 69 0.72 21.50 9.15
CA LEU A 69 0.20 22.50 10.13
C LEU A 69 1.31 23.25 10.87
N GLY A 70 2.57 23.09 10.46
CA GLY A 70 3.72 23.72 11.11
C GLY A 70 4.44 24.79 10.29
N ASN A 71 4.16 24.96 8.99
CA ASN A 71 4.88 25.93 8.17
C ASN A 71 3.94 26.76 7.30
N GLU A 72 3.75 27.99 7.78
CA GLU A 72 3.58 29.21 7.01
C GLU A 72 2.67 29.14 5.78
N PHE A 73 1.44 29.52 6.05
CA PHE A 73 0.50 30.20 5.17
C PHE A 73 1.18 31.35 4.37
N VAL A 74 2.01 31.03 3.38
CA VAL A 74 2.46 31.98 2.35
C VAL A 74 1.67 31.70 1.08
N LEU A 75 0.48 32.29 1.03
CA LEU A 75 -0.21 32.55 -0.23
C LEU A 75 0.54 33.68 -0.95
N ILE A 76 1.52 33.35 -1.78
CA ILE A 76 1.79 34.15 -2.98
C ILE A 76 1.70 33.24 -4.20
N TYR A 77 0.51 33.23 -4.79
CA TYR A 77 0.39 33.08 -6.23
C TYR A 77 1.15 34.27 -6.84
N GLU A 78 2.43 34.09 -7.19
CA GLU A 78 3.07 35.01 -8.13
C GLU A 78 2.77 34.52 -9.54
N ASP A 79 1.83 35.24 -10.15
CA ASP A 79 1.67 35.38 -11.59
C ASP A 79 3.05 35.43 -12.26
N ARG A 80 3.24 34.56 -13.24
CA ARG A 80 4.38 34.61 -14.16
C ARG A 80 4.08 35.69 -15.21
N ASP A 81 4.79 36.80 -15.14
CA ASP A 81 5.14 37.63 -16.31
C ASP A 81 6.60 37.38 -16.70
#